data_AF-A0A7X7QJJ2-F1
#
_entry.id   AF-A0A7X7QJJ2-F1
#
_cell.length_a   1.000
_cell.length_b   1.000
_cell.length_c   1.000
_cell.angle_alpha   90.00
_cell.angle_beta   90.00
_cell.angle_gamma   90.00
#
_symmetry.space_group_name_H-M   'P 1'
#
loop_
_entity.id
_entity.type
_entity.pdbx_description
1 polymer ?
#
loop_
_entity_poly.entity_id
_entity_poly.type
_entity_poly.pdbx_seq_one_letter_code
_entity_poly.pdbx_strand_id
1 'polypeptide(L)'
;QGGAVVGQEARWLRWRDEAEARLLPAEAGAAESVLLTQVDGWARQAGLTVQSLRPRWQEIKGQGSRPELQVVGSGPMAAVALFLHQVETSPLAVAVEHLVLAGTGKAGAPLRLELRLSGLCQVPAAASPAARRAEP
;
A
#
# COMPACT_ATOMS: atom_id res chain seq x y z
N GLN A 1 26.08 16.16 -31.76
CA GLN A 1 26.10 15.59 -30.39
C GLN A 1 24.69 15.73 -29.82
N GLY A 2 23.93 14.63 -29.66
CA GLY A 2 22.49 14.68 -29.34
C GLY A 2 21.89 13.41 -28.71
N GLY A 3 22.71 12.53 -28.12
CA GLY A 3 22.27 11.23 -27.60
C GLY A 3 21.80 11.22 -26.14
N ALA A 4 22.03 12.27 -25.36
CA ALA A 4 21.86 12.26 -23.91
C ALA A 4 20.43 12.57 -23.41
N VAL A 5 19.56 13.15 -24.25
CA VAL A 5 18.18 13.53 -23.86
C VAL A 5 17.18 12.40 -24.12
N VAL A 6 17.32 11.67 -25.24
CA VAL A 6 16.43 10.55 -25.62
C VAL A 6 16.48 9.40 -24.59
N GLY A 7 17.65 9.16 -23.99
CA GLY A 7 17.79 8.17 -22.92
C GLY A 7 17.08 8.56 -21.61
N GLN A 8 16.93 9.85 -21.33
CA GLN A 8 16.28 10.35 -20.11
C GLN A 8 14.76 10.28 -20.21
N GLU A 9 14.18 10.63 -21.36
CA GLU A 9 12.74 10.51 -21.59
C GLU A 9 12.26 9.04 -21.56
N ALA A 10 12.99 8.13 -22.22
CA ALA A 10 12.65 6.71 -22.19
C ALA A 10 12.77 6.10 -20.78
N ARG A 11 13.76 6.54 -19.99
CA ARG A 11 13.89 6.13 -18.58
C ARG A 11 12.75 6.69 -17.73
N TRP A 12 12.38 7.95 -17.93
CA TRP A 12 11.27 8.59 -17.22
C TRP A 12 9.93 7.91 -17.51
N LEU A 13 9.63 7.61 -18.78
CA LEU A 13 8.42 6.90 -19.17
C LEU A 13 8.34 5.52 -18.54
N ARG A 14 9.43 4.74 -18.58
CA ARG A 14 9.47 3.43 -17.91
C ARG A 14 9.26 3.54 -16.40
N TRP A 15 9.94 4.47 -15.74
CA TRP A 15 9.76 4.69 -14.31
C TRP A 15 8.31 5.08 -13.97
N ARG A 16 7.66 5.90 -14.80
CA ARG A 16 6.26 6.30 -14.62
C ARG A 16 5.33 5.10 -14.79
N ASP A 17 5.49 4.33 -15.85
CA ASP A 17 4.64 3.16 -16.12
C ASP A 17 4.82 2.10 -15.01
N GLU A 18 6.06 1.90 -14.53
CA GLU A 18 6.35 1.08 -13.35
C GLU A 18 5.69 1.61 -12.09
N ALA A 19 5.64 2.93 -11.88
CA ALA A 19 5.00 3.55 -10.73
C ALA A 19 3.45 3.46 -10.80
N GLU A 20 2.87 3.67 -11.98
CA GLU A 20 1.43 3.51 -12.21
C GLU A 20 0.98 2.06 -12.00
N ALA A 21 1.80 1.07 -12.38
CA ALA A 21 1.53 -0.34 -12.14
C ALA A 21 1.49 -0.71 -10.64
N ARG A 22 2.05 0.13 -9.76
CA ARG A 22 1.98 -0.08 -8.29
C ARG A 22 0.70 0.45 -7.67
N LEU A 23 -0.01 1.34 -8.38
CA LEU A 23 -1.21 1.98 -7.84
C LEU A 23 -2.36 0.97 -7.71
N LEU A 24 -3.11 1.11 -6.63
CA LEU A 24 -4.34 0.35 -6.44
C LEU A 24 -5.38 0.73 -7.51
N PRO A 25 -6.32 -0.16 -7.84
CA PRO A 25 -7.46 0.16 -8.69
C PRO A 25 -8.15 1.48 -8.30
N ALA A 26 -8.69 2.20 -9.30
CA ALA A 26 -9.45 3.42 -9.06
C ALA A 26 -10.81 3.15 -8.40
N GLU A 27 -11.38 1.97 -8.61
CA GLU A 27 -12.65 1.54 -8.03
C GLU A 27 -12.43 1.07 -6.59
N ALA A 28 -13.29 1.54 -5.68
CA ALA A 28 -13.11 1.36 -4.25
C ALA A 28 -13.16 -0.11 -3.83
N GLY A 29 -14.18 -0.86 -4.26
CA GLY A 29 -14.29 -2.28 -3.92
C GLY A 29 -13.10 -3.10 -4.40
N ALA A 30 -12.61 -2.83 -5.62
CA ALA A 30 -11.45 -3.47 -6.20
C ALA A 30 -10.15 -3.14 -5.44
N ALA A 31 -9.93 -1.87 -5.10
CA ALA A 31 -8.77 -1.42 -4.33
C ALA A 31 -8.71 -2.08 -2.95
N GLU A 32 -9.86 -2.12 -2.26
CA GLU A 32 -9.99 -2.75 -0.96
C GLU A 32 -9.72 -4.25 -1.02
N SER A 33 -10.30 -4.94 -2.01
CA SER A 33 -10.12 -6.38 -2.22
C SER A 33 -8.66 -6.75 -2.48
N VAL A 34 -7.96 -5.96 -3.31
CA VAL A 34 -6.53 -6.14 -3.58
C VAL A 34 -5.72 -5.95 -2.30
N LEU A 35 -5.97 -4.86 -1.55
CA LEU A 35 -5.24 -4.56 -0.33
C LEU A 35 -5.42 -5.64 0.75
N LEU A 36 -6.66 -6.09 0.96
CA LEU A 36 -6.99 -7.17 1.90
C LEU A 36 -6.29 -8.47 1.52
N THR A 37 -6.37 -8.86 0.25
CA THR A 37 -5.77 -10.10 -0.26
C THR A 37 -4.25 -10.10 -0.09
N GLN A 38 -3.60 -8.99 -0.42
CA GLN A 38 -2.15 -8.87 -0.31
C GLN A 38 -1.69 -8.90 1.15
N VAL A 39 -2.37 -8.16 2.03
CA VAL A 39 -2.03 -8.13 3.47
C VAL A 39 -2.27 -9.48 4.14
N ASP A 40 -3.37 -10.16 3.83
CA ASP A 40 -3.60 -11.53 4.31
C ASP A 40 -2.49 -12.49 3.83
N GLY A 41 -2.12 -12.39 2.56
CA GLY A 41 -1.00 -13.14 1.97
C GLY A 41 0.31 -12.92 2.73
N TRP A 42 0.70 -11.66 2.95
CA TRP A 42 1.92 -11.33 3.67
C TRP A 42 1.91 -11.83 5.11
N ALA A 43 0.78 -11.68 5.80
CA ALA A 43 0.63 -12.15 7.18
C ALA A 43 0.78 -13.67 7.26
N ARG A 44 0.16 -14.41 6.34
CA ARG A 44 0.26 -15.87 6.26
C ARG A 44 1.68 -16.33 5.94
N GLN A 45 2.34 -15.70 4.97
CA GLN A 45 3.73 -16.01 4.61
C GLN A 45 4.71 -15.72 5.76
N ALA A 46 4.44 -14.67 6.54
CA ALA A 46 5.24 -14.31 7.70
C ALA A 46 4.97 -15.18 8.94
N GLY A 47 3.89 -15.96 8.96
CA GLY A 47 3.45 -16.70 10.15
C GLY A 47 2.87 -15.80 11.24
N LEU A 48 2.30 -14.66 10.85
CA LEU A 48 1.60 -13.74 11.75
C LEU A 48 0.16 -14.23 11.95
N THR A 49 -0.28 -14.33 13.20
CA THR A 49 -1.70 -14.59 13.50
C THR A 49 -2.47 -13.28 13.40
N VAL A 50 -3.29 -13.15 12.36
CA VAL A 50 -4.18 -12.01 12.16
C VAL A 50 -5.42 -12.16 13.04
N GLN A 51 -5.70 -11.15 13.84
CA GLN A 51 -6.88 -11.07 14.72
C GLN A 51 -7.99 -10.24 14.09
N SER A 52 -7.62 -9.20 13.33
CA SER A 52 -8.59 -8.33 12.65
C SER A 52 -7.96 -7.63 11.45
N LEU A 53 -8.73 -7.52 10.38
CA LEU A 53 -8.48 -6.66 9.23
C LEU A 53 -9.69 -5.73 9.09
N ARG A 54 -9.47 -4.41 9.16
CA ARG A 54 -10.54 -3.41 9.08
C ARG A 54 -10.25 -2.41 7.97
N PRO A 55 -10.83 -2.60 6.78
CA PRO A 55 -10.73 -1.62 5.72
C PRO A 55 -11.57 -0.38 6.05
N ARG A 56 -11.09 0.80 5.65
CA ARG A 56 -11.80 2.06 5.73
C ARG A 56 -11.43 2.97 4.55
N TRP A 57 -12.36 3.80 4.14
CA TRP A 57 -12.13 4.86 3.16
C TRP A 57 -12.04 6.19 3.90
N GLN A 58 -10.88 6.85 3.79
CA GLN A 58 -10.67 8.16 4.41
C GLN A 58 -10.71 9.25 3.35
N GLU A 59 -11.67 10.17 3.49
CA GLU A 59 -11.69 11.38 2.68
C GLU A 59 -10.61 12.35 3.17
N ILE A 60 -9.68 12.68 2.27
CA ILE A 60 -8.66 13.68 2.51
C ILE A 60 -9.06 14.95 1.77
N LYS A 61 -9.31 16.02 2.54
CA LYS A 61 -9.71 17.32 1.99
C LYS A 61 -8.71 17.77 0.92
N GLY A 62 -9.21 17.97 -0.30
CA GLY A 62 -8.43 18.42 -1.46
C GLY A 62 -7.58 17.34 -2.14
N GLN A 63 -7.57 16.09 -1.66
CA GLN A 63 -6.76 14.99 -2.22
C GLN A 63 -7.57 13.74 -2.58
N GLY A 64 -8.89 13.78 -2.37
CA GLY A 64 -9.79 12.66 -2.67
C GLY A 64 -9.84 11.64 -1.53
N SER A 65 -10.48 10.51 -1.79
CA SER A 65 -10.58 9.40 -0.84
C SER A 65 -9.38 8.47 -0.99
N ARG A 66 -8.83 7.99 0.14
CA ARG A 66 -7.76 6.98 0.16
C ARG A 66 -8.23 5.72 0.88
N PRO A 67 -7.90 4.54 0.33
CA PRO A 67 -8.08 3.30 1.05
C PRO A 67 -7.11 3.25 2.22
N GLU A 68 -7.60 2.81 3.35
CA GLU A 68 -6.79 2.52 4.51
C GLU A 68 -7.19 1.18 5.12
N LEU A 69 -6.21 0.43 5.61
CA LEU A 69 -6.43 -0.86 6.25
C LEU A 69 -5.76 -0.88 7.61
N GLN A 70 -6.55 -1.14 8.65
CA GLN A 70 -6.04 -1.44 9.97
C GLN A 70 -5.86 -2.95 10.13
N VAL A 71 -4.68 -3.37 10.55
CA VAL A 71 -4.30 -4.76 10.81
C VAL A 71 -4.00 -4.90 12.28
N VAL A 72 -4.68 -5.84 12.93
CA VAL A 72 -4.38 -6.25 14.30
C VAL A 72 -3.95 -7.71 14.27
N GLY A 73 -2.78 -8.00 14.81
CA GLY A 73 -2.23 -9.35 14.81
C GLY A 73 -1.26 -9.58 15.94
N SER A 74 -0.71 -10.79 15.98
CA SER A 74 0.34 -11.15 16.92
C SER A 74 1.23 -12.26 16.41
N GLY A 75 2.49 -12.26 16.81
CA GLY A 75 3.43 -13.31 16.45
C GLY A 75 4.80 -13.13 17.10
N PRO A 76 5.73 -14.07 16.90
CA PRO A 76 7.12 -13.89 17.32
C PRO A 76 7.74 -12.68 16.58
N MET A 77 8.76 -12.05 17.16
CA MET A 77 9.45 -10.89 16.57
C MET A 77 9.87 -11.13 15.11
N ALA A 78 10.38 -12.32 14.79
CA ALA A 78 10.78 -12.68 13.43
C ALA A 78 9.60 -12.62 12.42
N ALA A 79 8.41 -13.08 12.82
CA ALA A 79 7.21 -13.01 11.98
C ALA A 79 6.76 -11.56 11.78
N VAL A 80 6.78 -10.75 12.84
CA VAL A 80 6.42 -9.32 12.76
C VAL A 80 7.39 -8.57 11.85
N ALA A 81 8.70 -8.80 11.99
CA ALA A 81 9.72 -8.16 11.16
C ALA A 81 9.59 -8.55 9.68
N LEU A 82 9.37 -9.84 9.39
CA LEU A 82 9.16 -10.33 8.03
C LEU A 82 7.88 -9.76 7.40
N PHE A 83 6.80 -9.66 8.18
CA PHE A 83 5.55 -9.03 7.72
C PHE A 83 5.75 -7.56 7.37
N LEU A 84 6.39 -6.77 8.24
CA LEU A 84 6.67 -5.36 7.97
C LEU A 84 7.60 -5.18 6.77
N HIS A 85 8.61 -6.05 6.62
CA HIS A 85 9.48 -6.04 5.46
C HIS A 85 8.70 -6.27 4.15
N GLN A 86 7.77 -7.22 4.13
CA GLN A 86 6.93 -7.48 2.94
C GLN A 86 6.00 -6.31 2.62
N VAL A 87 5.46 -5.65 3.64
CA VAL A 87 4.65 -4.44 3.47
C VAL A 87 5.49 -3.32 2.85
N GLU A 88 6.70 -3.06 3.36
CA GLU A 88 7.56 -1.96 2.89
C GLU A 88 8.21 -2.22 1.52
N THR A 89 8.47 -3.50 1.20
CA THR A 89 9.05 -3.91 -0.09
C THR A 89 7.99 -4.31 -1.11
N SER A 90 6.72 -4.11 -0.76
CA SER A 90 5.59 -4.44 -1.61
C SER A 90 5.67 -3.73 -2.97
N PRO A 91 5.29 -4.39 -4.07
CA PRO A 91 5.11 -3.72 -5.34
C PRO A 91 3.87 -2.80 -5.35
N LEU A 92 3.04 -2.81 -4.31
CA LEU A 92 1.91 -1.89 -4.19
C LEU A 92 2.34 -0.53 -3.63
N ALA A 93 1.69 0.53 -4.09
CA ALA A 93 1.84 1.88 -3.58
C ALA A 93 1.08 2.04 -2.24
N VAL A 94 1.62 1.40 -1.20
CA VAL A 94 1.11 1.44 0.18
C VAL A 94 2.12 2.09 1.12
N ALA A 95 1.62 2.75 2.16
CA ALA A 95 2.44 3.41 3.17
C ALA A 95 2.00 3.01 4.58
N VAL A 96 2.97 2.85 5.48
CA VAL A 96 2.71 2.67 6.92
C VAL A 96 2.43 4.01 7.55
N GLU A 97 1.20 4.19 8.04
CA GLU A 97 0.75 5.44 8.68
C GLU A 97 0.90 5.40 10.20
N HIS A 98 0.78 4.21 10.78
CA HIS A 98 0.85 4.01 12.22
C HIS A 98 1.25 2.59 12.54
N LEU A 99 2.17 2.43 13.49
CA LEU A 99 2.67 1.13 13.94
C LEU A 99 2.77 1.15 15.46
N VAL A 100 2.12 0.19 16.11
CA VAL A 100 2.27 -0.09 17.54
C VAL A 100 2.70 -1.54 17.71
N LEU A 101 3.77 -1.71 18.48
CA LEU A 101 4.25 -3.00 18.93
C LEU A 101 4.14 -3.05 20.45
N ALA A 102 3.45 -4.07 20.96
CA ALA A 102 3.31 -4.29 22.39
C ALA A 102 3.73 -5.72 22.74
N GLY A 103 4.52 -5.88 23.80
CA GLY A 103 4.99 -7.18 24.26
C GLY A 103 5.23 -7.17 25.77
N THR A 104 5.34 -8.36 26.35
CA THR A 104 5.56 -8.52 27.79
C THR A 104 7.04 -8.42 28.19
N GLY A 105 7.94 -8.22 27.23
CA GLY A 105 9.40 -8.15 27.45
C GLY A 105 10.06 -9.51 27.73
N LYS A 106 9.28 -10.59 27.88
CA LYS A 106 9.80 -11.95 28.07
C LYS A 106 10.34 -12.49 26.74
N ALA A 107 11.56 -13.02 26.75
CA ALA A 107 12.15 -13.66 25.58
C ALA A 107 11.23 -14.75 25.02
N GLY A 108 10.99 -14.72 23.71
CA GLY A 108 10.11 -15.66 23.01
C GLY A 108 8.61 -15.40 23.18
N ALA A 109 8.20 -14.39 23.95
CA ALA A 109 6.79 -14.00 24.00
C ALA A 109 6.33 -13.38 22.68
N PRO A 110 5.09 -13.65 22.23
CA PRO A 110 4.55 -13.02 21.05
C PRO A 110 4.39 -11.52 21.26
N LEU A 111 4.65 -10.77 20.21
CA LEU A 111 4.34 -9.35 20.12
C LEU A 111 2.95 -9.18 19.54
N ARG A 112 2.17 -8.28 20.12
CA ARG A 112 0.98 -7.71 19.49
C ARG A 112 1.41 -6.61 18.53
N LEU A 113 0.86 -6.66 17.34
CA LEU A 113 1.01 -5.68 16.27
C LEU A 113 -0.33 -5.00 16.04
N GLU A 114 -0.32 -3.67 16.03
CA GLU A 114 -1.37 -2.86 15.42
C GLU A 114 -0.74 -1.98 14.35
N LEU A 115 -1.16 -2.16 13.11
CA LEU A 115 -0.62 -1.49 11.94
C LEU A 115 -1.74 -0.79 11.19
N ARG A 116 -1.46 0.39 10.67
CA ARG A 116 -2.36 1.14 9.79
C ARG A 116 -1.63 1.44 8.49
N LEU A 117 -2.24 1.05 7.39
CA LEU A 117 -1.70 1.19 6.04
C LEU A 117 -2.60 2.05 5.19
N SER A 118 -2.07 3.04 4.50
CA SER A 118 -2.81 3.76 3.45
C SER A 118 -2.33 3.30 2.07
N GLY A 119 -3.20 3.39 1.08
CA GLY A 119 -2.87 3.09 -0.31
C GLY A 119 -3.11 4.28 -1.24
N LEU A 120 -2.39 4.30 -2.36
CA LEU A 120 -2.64 5.24 -3.46
C LEU A 120 -3.39 4.53 -4.59
N CYS A 121 -4.57 5.07 -4.92
CA CYS A 121 -5.38 4.61 -6.04
C CYS A 121 -4.99 5.32 -7.34
N GLN A 122 -5.22 4.64 -8.46
CA GLN A 122 -5.23 5.25 -9.78
C GLN A 122 -6.28 6.37 -9.83
N VAL A 123 -5.97 7.44 -10.55
CA VAL A 123 -6.96 8.50 -10.82
C VAL A 123 -7.96 7.93 -11.84
N PRO A 124 -9.28 7.91 -11.55
CA PRO A 124 -10.25 7.45 -12.52
C PRO A 124 -10.17 8.32 -13.79
N ALA A 125 -10.23 7.70 -14.97
CA ALA A 125 -10.00 8.36 -16.26
C ALA A 125 -10.88 9.62 -16.48
N ALA A 126 -12.11 9.63 -15.95
CA ALA A 126 -13.04 10.76 -16.01
C ALA A 126 -12.61 11.99 -15.18
N ALA A 127 -11.75 11.82 -14.17
CA ALA A 127 -11.25 12.91 -13.32
C ALA A 127 -9.86 13.40 -13.75
N SER A 128 -9.28 12.84 -14.82
CA SER A 128 -7.96 13.23 -15.31
C SER A 128 -7.98 14.65 -15.90
N PRO A 129 -7.04 15.54 -15.53
CA PRO A 129 -6.95 16.88 -16.11
C PRO A 129 -6.66 16.91 -17.62
N ALA A 130 -6.27 15.78 -18.20
CA ALA A 130 -6.17 15.61 -19.66
C ALA A 130 -7.54 15.43 -20.33
N ALA A 131 -8.50 14.76 -19.65
CA ALA A 131 -9.86 14.57 -20.16
C ALA A 131 -10.68 15.86 -20.09
N ARG A 132 -10.55 16.65 -19.01
CA ARG A 132 -11.19 17.97 -18.86
C ARG A 132 -10.71 19.04 -19.85
N ARG A 133 -9.60 18.78 -20.55
CA ARG A 133 -9.04 19.70 -21.57
C ARG A 133 -9.52 19.35 -22.99
N ALA A 134 -10.31 18.28 -23.13
CA ALA A 134 -10.85 17.78 -24.39
C ALA A 134 -12.37 17.98 -24.52
N GLU A 135 -13.01 18.68 -23.57
CA GLU A 135 -14.40 19.10 -23.71
C GLU A 135 -14.45 20.49 -24.40
N PRO A 136 -15.23 20.65 -25.49
CA PRO A 136 -15.31 21.89 -26.28
C PRO A 136 -16.07 23.01 -25.58
#